data_AF-A0A256GHD2-F1
#
_entry.id   AF-A0A256GHD2-F1
#
_cell.length_a   1.000
_cell.length_b   1.000
_cell.length_c   1.000
_cell.angle_alpha   90.00
_cell.angle_beta   90.00
_cell.angle_gamma   90.00
#
_symmetry.space_group_name_H-M   'P 1'
#
loop_
_entity.id
_entity.type
_entity.pdbx_description
1 polymer ?
#
loop_
_entity_poly.entity_id
_entity_poly.type
_entity_poly.pdbx_seq_one_letter_code
_entity_poly.pdbx_strand_id
1 'polypeptide(L)'
;MTVLYTPGQLRSAVSIAPETYRHWKKAIASLDRGRGHSPCFSSGDMVAASVIRALAIDLSVRVGALAPMAETLFELCNRSPWPVLERTKVVLNLQGAEVRLAEELAEAHSDQPLIIIPLRAIVARLREQLLAATDHVEQRSLLFPPIPITSAATAQRGQP
;
A
#
# COMPACT_ATOMS: atom_id res chain seq x y z
N MET A 1 10.80 7.68 11.91
CA MET A 1 10.90 6.37 11.23
C MET A 1 9.58 6.14 10.52
N THR A 2 9.60 5.93 9.20
CA THR A 2 8.39 5.73 8.41
C THR A 2 8.13 4.22 8.29
N VAL A 3 6.94 3.77 8.70
CA VAL A 3 6.54 2.36 8.53
C VAL A 3 6.38 2.08 7.04
N LEU A 4 7.01 1.00 6.57
CA LEU A 4 6.86 0.50 5.20
C LEU A 4 6.03 -0.78 5.19
N TYR A 5 5.27 -0.96 4.12
CA TYR A 5 4.38 -2.09 3.87
C TYR A 5 4.92 -2.95 2.74
N THR A 6 4.74 -4.25 2.88
CA THR A 6 5.07 -5.24 1.85
C THR A 6 4.03 -5.22 0.73
N PRO A 7 4.37 -5.71 -0.48
CA PRO A 7 3.39 -5.95 -1.53
C PRO A 7 2.21 -6.82 -1.09
N GLY A 8 2.44 -7.77 -0.17
CA GLY A 8 1.38 -8.60 0.41
C GLY A 8 0.39 -7.79 1.26
N GLN A 9 0.91 -6.94 2.16
CA GLN A 9 0.10 -6.05 2.99
C GLN A 9 -0.68 -5.05 2.13
N LEU A 10 -0.06 -4.46 1.10
CA LEU A 10 -0.75 -3.57 0.16
C LEU A 10 -1.94 -4.26 -0.50
N ARG A 11 -1.71 -5.44 -1.11
CA ARG A 11 -2.82 -6.17 -1.75
C ARG A 11 -3.93 -6.53 -0.79
N SER A 12 -3.58 -6.98 0.41
CA SER A 12 -4.56 -7.39 1.41
C SER A 12 -5.41 -6.22 1.87
N ALA A 13 -4.78 -5.09 2.23
CA ALA A 13 -5.47 -3.90 2.71
C ALA A 13 -6.30 -3.21 1.61
N VAL A 14 -5.85 -3.27 0.36
CA VAL A 14 -6.59 -2.77 -0.81
C VAL A 14 -7.63 -3.80 -1.30
N SER A 15 -7.61 -5.02 -0.76
CA SER A 15 -8.51 -6.12 -1.13
C SER A 15 -8.49 -6.44 -2.64
N ILE A 16 -7.29 -6.69 -3.17
CA ILE A 16 -7.09 -7.10 -4.57
C ILE A 16 -6.42 -8.47 -4.69
N ALA A 17 -6.86 -9.24 -5.69
CA ALA A 17 -6.28 -10.55 -5.98
C ALA A 17 -4.80 -10.43 -6.44
N PRO A 18 -3.97 -11.47 -6.22
CA PRO A 18 -2.59 -11.51 -6.71
C PRO A 18 -2.46 -11.23 -8.21
N GLU A 19 -3.38 -11.76 -9.02
CA GLU A 19 -3.41 -11.62 -10.48
C GLU A 19 -3.70 -10.16 -10.88
N THR A 20 -4.67 -9.53 -10.23
CA THR A 20 -5.00 -8.10 -10.41
C THR A 20 -3.77 -7.24 -10.11
N TYR A 21 -3.09 -7.51 -9.02
CA TYR A 21 -1.87 -6.79 -8.65
C TYR A 21 -0.75 -7.00 -9.69
N ARG A 22 -0.52 -8.23 -10.16
CA ARG A 22 0.48 -8.50 -11.22
C ARG A 22 0.15 -7.77 -12.51
N HIS A 23 -1.12 -7.67 -12.87
CA HIS A 23 -1.56 -6.91 -14.03
C HIS A 23 -1.32 -5.41 -13.84
N TRP A 24 -1.72 -4.84 -12.71
CA TRP A 24 -1.52 -3.42 -12.43
C TRP A 24 -0.05 -3.04 -12.33
N LYS A 25 0.79 -3.92 -11.76
CA LYS A 25 2.23 -3.73 -11.67
C LYS A 25 2.89 -3.52 -13.04
N LYS A 26 2.36 -4.14 -14.10
CA LYS A 26 2.86 -3.95 -15.48
C LYS A 26 2.45 -2.60 -16.08
N ALA A 27 1.33 -2.03 -15.63
CA ALA A 27 0.79 -0.78 -16.17
C ALA A 27 1.19 0.45 -15.35
N ILE A 28 1.38 0.30 -14.04
CA ILE A 28 1.65 1.38 -13.09
C ILE A 28 3.04 1.20 -12.51
N ALA A 29 3.99 2.00 -12.99
CA ALA A 29 5.39 1.96 -12.57
C ALA A 29 5.56 2.16 -11.05
N SER A 30 4.71 2.97 -10.41
CA SER A 30 4.75 3.21 -8.96
C SER A 30 4.46 1.96 -8.13
N LEU A 31 3.85 0.91 -8.70
CA LEU A 31 3.65 -0.39 -8.06
C LEU A 31 4.82 -1.36 -8.30
N ASP A 32 5.72 -1.06 -9.24
CA ASP A 32 6.91 -1.87 -9.51
C ASP A 32 8.09 -1.47 -8.63
N ARG A 33 7.91 -1.65 -7.31
CA ARG A 33 8.93 -1.33 -6.30
C ARG A 33 9.49 -2.58 -5.64
N GLY A 34 10.82 -2.66 -5.62
CA GLY A 34 11.57 -3.69 -4.90
C GLY A 34 11.54 -5.08 -5.51
N ARG A 35 12.42 -5.96 -5.03
CA ARG A 35 12.44 -7.38 -5.38
C ARG A 35 11.85 -8.21 -4.24
N GLY A 36 10.89 -9.08 -4.54
CA GLY A 36 10.34 -10.04 -3.59
C GLY A 36 9.31 -9.47 -2.64
N HIS A 37 9.40 -9.86 -1.36
CA HIS A 37 8.41 -9.58 -0.31
C HIS A 37 8.84 -8.46 0.65
N SER A 38 9.93 -7.74 0.34
CA SER A 38 10.45 -6.68 1.20
C SER A 38 9.47 -5.51 1.30
N PRO A 39 9.35 -4.87 2.48
CA PRO A 39 8.58 -3.63 2.64
C PRO A 39 9.13 -2.51 1.73
N CYS A 40 8.26 -1.94 0.88
CA CYS A 40 8.65 -0.92 -0.10
C CYS A 40 7.59 0.15 -0.34
N PHE A 41 6.41 0.02 0.28
CA PHE A 41 5.30 0.96 0.14
C PHE A 41 5.14 1.78 1.42
N SER A 42 4.99 3.08 1.29
CA SER A 42 4.65 3.97 2.39
C SER A 42 3.14 3.94 2.66
N SER A 43 2.70 4.62 3.72
CA SER A 43 1.27 4.84 3.98
C SER A 43 0.56 5.65 2.88
N GLY A 44 1.24 6.57 2.20
CA GLY A 44 0.70 7.31 1.07
C GLY A 44 0.44 6.39 -0.14
N ASP A 45 1.35 5.46 -0.40
CA ASP A 45 1.19 4.46 -1.47
C ASP A 45 -0.05 3.57 -1.24
N MET A 46 -0.36 3.25 0.02
CA MET A 46 -1.56 2.48 0.38
C MET A 46 -2.85 3.23 0.02
N VAL A 47 -2.88 4.55 0.23
CA VAL A 47 -4.01 5.42 -0.13
C VAL A 47 -4.13 5.54 -1.65
N ALA A 48 -3.02 5.83 -2.33
CA ALA A 48 -2.99 5.93 -3.79
C ALA A 48 -3.44 4.62 -4.45
N ALA A 49 -2.95 3.45 -4.00
CA ALA A 49 -3.39 2.16 -4.50
C ALA A 49 -4.88 1.90 -4.23
N SER A 50 -5.43 2.37 -3.11
CA SER A 50 -6.86 2.28 -2.82
C SER A 50 -7.71 3.15 -3.74
N VAL A 51 -7.22 4.33 -4.12
CA VAL A 51 -7.86 5.20 -5.11
C VAL A 51 -7.84 4.54 -6.49
N ILE A 52 -6.71 3.98 -6.90
CA ILE A 52 -6.60 3.20 -8.15
C ILE A 52 -7.59 2.03 -8.13
N ARG A 53 -7.76 1.34 -7.01
CA ARG A 53 -8.73 0.26 -6.85
C ARG A 53 -10.17 0.75 -6.98
N ALA A 54 -10.53 1.86 -6.35
CA ALA A 54 -11.86 2.44 -6.49
C ALA A 54 -12.16 2.77 -7.96
N LEU A 55 -11.20 3.37 -8.66
CA LEU A 55 -11.33 3.69 -10.08
C LEU A 55 -11.44 2.42 -10.94
N ALA A 56 -10.54 1.46 -10.75
CA ALA A 56 -10.41 0.31 -11.65
C ALA A 56 -11.48 -0.77 -11.41
N ILE A 57 -11.89 -0.97 -10.16
CA ILE A 57 -12.81 -2.04 -9.78
C ILE A 57 -14.23 -1.49 -9.60
N ASP A 58 -14.38 -0.43 -8.81
CA ASP A 58 -15.73 0.06 -8.46
C ASP A 58 -16.32 0.93 -9.59
N LEU A 59 -15.47 1.68 -10.31
CA LEU A 59 -15.87 2.53 -11.45
C LEU A 59 -15.48 1.94 -12.83
N SER A 60 -14.92 0.73 -12.87
CA SER A 60 -14.55 0.03 -14.11
C SER A 60 -13.62 0.82 -15.06
N VAL A 61 -12.81 1.74 -14.53
CA VAL A 61 -11.82 2.48 -15.33
C VAL A 61 -10.66 1.56 -15.69
N ARG A 62 -10.32 1.46 -16.98
CA ARG A 62 -9.19 0.64 -17.42
C ARG A 62 -7.89 1.13 -16.77
N VAL A 63 -7.13 0.24 -16.15
CA VAL A 63 -5.87 0.59 -15.46
C VAL A 63 -4.87 1.29 -16.38
N GLY A 64 -4.86 0.96 -17.68
CA GLY A 64 -4.02 1.63 -18.67
C GLY A 64 -4.36 3.11 -18.87
N ALA A 65 -5.61 3.53 -18.63
CA ALA A 65 -6.00 4.94 -18.64
C ALA A 65 -5.58 5.67 -17.36
N LEU A 66 -5.33 4.95 -16.27
CA LEU A 66 -4.85 5.50 -15.00
C LEU A 66 -3.33 5.63 -14.96
N ALA A 67 -2.61 4.85 -15.79
CA ALA A 67 -1.15 4.82 -15.80
C ALA A 67 -0.49 6.20 -15.94
N PRO A 68 -0.93 7.11 -16.84
CA PRO A 68 -0.29 8.41 -17.01
C PRO A 68 -0.36 9.33 -15.78
N MET A 69 -1.40 9.20 -14.95
CA MET A 69 -1.60 10.02 -13.74
C MET A 69 -1.19 9.31 -12.45
N ALA A 70 -0.89 8.00 -12.53
CA ALA A 70 -0.64 7.19 -11.34
C ALA A 70 0.60 7.66 -10.58
N GLU A 71 1.67 8.05 -11.28
CA GLU A 71 2.88 8.56 -10.62
C GLU A 71 2.58 9.80 -9.78
N THR A 72 1.93 10.81 -10.37
CA THR A 72 1.52 12.03 -9.67
C THR A 72 0.57 11.72 -8.49
N LEU A 73 -0.37 10.78 -8.65
CA LEU A 73 -1.24 10.37 -7.54
C LEU A 73 -0.44 9.80 -6.37
N PHE A 74 0.50 8.88 -6.65
CA PHE A 74 1.34 8.28 -5.62
C PHE A 74 2.22 9.34 -4.94
N GLU A 75 2.83 10.24 -5.69
CA GLU A 75 3.62 11.36 -5.15
C GLU A 75 2.78 12.28 -4.25
N LEU A 76 1.59 12.69 -4.70
CA LEU A 76 0.70 13.56 -3.93
C LEU A 76 0.30 12.91 -2.59
N CYS A 77 -0.04 11.62 -2.62
CA CYS A 77 -0.37 10.87 -1.41
C CYS A 77 0.86 10.70 -0.50
N ASN A 78 2.06 10.52 -1.04
CA ASN A 78 3.29 10.36 -0.25
C ASN A 78 3.77 11.66 0.41
N ARG A 79 3.43 12.82 -0.16
CA ARG A 79 3.78 14.14 0.39
C ARG A 79 2.90 14.56 1.56
N SER A 80 1.75 13.91 1.76
CA SER A 80 0.76 14.31 2.75
C SER A 80 0.61 13.23 3.84
N PRO A 81 0.65 13.59 5.13
CA PRO A 81 0.41 12.61 6.18
C PRO A 81 -1.07 12.18 6.19
N TRP A 82 -1.34 10.96 6.66
CA TRP A 82 -2.69 10.38 6.68
C TRP A 82 -3.80 11.25 7.29
N PRO A 83 -3.60 11.95 8.42
CA PRO A 83 -4.63 12.84 8.95
C PRO A 83 -4.99 14.00 8.02
N VAL A 84 -4.05 14.46 7.19
CA VAL A 84 -4.33 15.45 6.15
C VAL A 84 -5.09 14.80 5.01
N LEU A 85 -4.64 13.64 4.52
CA LEU A 85 -5.33 12.90 3.46
C LEU A 85 -6.78 12.56 3.83
N GLU A 86 -7.06 12.24 5.08
CA GLU A 86 -8.43 11.95 5.54
C GLU A 86 -9.41 13.12 5.40
N ARG A 87 -8.89 14.36 5.32
CA ARG A 87 -9.69 15.60 5.15
C ARG A 87 -9.55 16.19 3.74
N THR A 88 -9.06 15.40 2.79
CA THR A 88 -8.93 15.80 1.39
C THR A 88 -9.73 14.87 0.49
N LYS A 89 -9.83 15.28 -0.77
CA LYS A 89 -10.35 14.49 -1.87
C LYS A 89 -9.37 14.48 -3.02
N VAL A 90 -9.38 13.39 -3.77
CA VAL A 90 -8.71 13.30 -5.06
C VAL A 90 -9.67 13.80 -6.12
N VAL A 91 -9.21 14.73 -6.95
CA VAL A 91 -9.92 15.20 -8.14
C VAL A 91 -9.12 14.74 -9.35
N LEU A 92 -9.76 13.97 -10.23
CA LEU A 92 -9.15 13.41 -11.43
C LEU A 92 -9.86 13.89 -12.69
N ASN A 93 -9.07 14.22 -13.69
CA ASN A 93 -9.52 14.39 -15.07
C ASN A 93 -8.86 13.32 -15.93
N LEU A 94 -9.64 12.33 -16.37
CA LEU A 94 -9.13 11.22 -17.17
C LEU A 94 -8.71 11.66 -18.58
N GLN A 95 -9.33 12.71 -19.14
CA GLN A 95 -9.02 13.19 -20.49
C GLN A 95 -7.69 13.96 -20.52
N GLY A 96 -7.47 14.83 -19.52
CA GLY A 96 -6.24 15.58 -19.36
C GLY A 96 -5.09 14.82 -18.70
N ALA A 97 -5.36 13.60 -18.20
CA ALA A 97 -4.45 12.86 -17.33
C ALA A 97 -4.00 13.65 -16.09
N GLU A 98 -4.90 14.46 -15.53
CA GLU A 98 -4.60 15.32 -14.40
C GLU A 98 -5.14 14.73 -13.10
N VAL A 99 -4.36 14.87 -12.03
CA VAL A 99 -4.75 14.50 -10.68
C VAL A 99 -4.27 15.55 -9.70
N ARG A 100 -5.13 15.90 -8.76
CA ARG A 100 -4.80 16.81 -7.66
C ARG A 100 -5.49 16.42 -6.37
N LEU A 101 -4.88 16.83 -5.26
CA LEU A 101 -5.54 16.83 -3.96
C LEU A 101 -6.21 18.19 -3.74
N ALA A 102 -7.41 18.17 -3.17
CA ALA A 102 -8.12 19.35 -2.73
C ALA A 102 -8.67 19.11 -1.32
N GLU A 103 -8.91 20.17 -0.57
CA GLU A 103 -9.66 20.05 0.68
C GLU A 103 -11.03 19.43 0.41
N GLU A 104 -11.53 18.63 1.36
CA GLU A 104 -12.76 17.86 1.18
C GLU A 104 -13.96 18.74 0.80
N LEU A 105 -14.07 19.92 1.43
CA LEU A 105 -15.17 20.87 1.22
C LEU A 105 -14.93 21.87 0.09
N ALA A 106 -13.71 21.98 -0.46
CA ALA A 106 -13.41 22.96 -1.50
C ALA A 106 -14.11 22.60 -2.83
N GLU A 107 -14.75 23.56 -3.48
CA GLU A 107 -15.41 23.30 -4.76
C GLU A 107 -14.39 22.92 -5.86
N ALA A 108 -14.82 22.05 -6.77
CA ALA A 108 -14.01 21.65 -7.92
C ALA A 108 -14.79 22.00 -9.19
N HIS A 109 -14.41 23.09 -9.84
CA HIS A 109 -14.98 23.50 -11.12
C HIS A 109 -14.12 22.98 -12.27
N SER A 110 -14.77 22.55 -13.35
CA SER A 110 -14.15 22.25 -14.62
C SER A 110 -15.21 22.24 -15.71
N ASP A 111 -14.83 22.68 -16.90
CA ASP A 111 -15.64 22.54 -18.11
C ASP A 111 -15.55 21.10 -18.69
N GLN A 112 -14.74 20.24 -18.07
CA GLN A 112 -14.56 18.83 -18.43
C GLN A 112 -15.06 17.90 -17.32
N PRO A 113 -15.42 16.64 -17.65
CA PRO A 113 -15.83 15.66 -16.65
C PRO A 113 -14.75 15.37 -15.61
N LEU A 114 -15.11 15.46 -14.33
CA LEU A 114 -14.23 15.15 -13.20
C LEU A 114 -14.72 13.91 -12.45
N ILE A 115 -13.78 13.11 -11.96
CA ILE A 115 -14.04 12.09 -10.95
C ILE A 115 -13.52 12.62 -9.62
N ILE A 116 -14.37 12.61 -8.59
CA ILE A 116 -14.04 13.12 -7.26
C ILE A 116 -14.16 11.98 -6.25
N ILE A 117 -13.08 11.68 -5.54
CA ILE A 117 -13.01 10.60 -4.55
C ILE A 117 -12.61 11.20 -3.19
N PRO A 118 -13.56 11.33 -2.23
CA PRO A 118 -13.23 11.69 -0.86
C PRO A 118 -12.33 10.62 -0.23
N LEU A 119 -11.23 11.04 0.41
CA LEU A 119 -10.26 10.11 0.96
C LEU A 119 -10.59 9.65 2.39
N ARG A 120 -11.52 10.33 3.07
CA ARG A 120 -11.93 10.02 4.45
C ARG A 120 -12.23 8.53 4.66
N ALA A 121 -13.15 7.99 3.86
CA ALA A 121 -13.57 6.60 3.97
C ALA A 121 -12.45 5.60 3.61
N ILE A 122 -11.61 5.96 2.62
CA ILE A 122 -10.48 5.13 2.21
C ILE A 122 -9.45 5.03 3.33
N VAL A 123 -9.06 6.17 3.92
CA VAL A 123 -8.07 6.22 5.00
C VAL A 123 -8.59 5.53 6.25
N ALA A 124 -9.87 5.74 6.63
CA ALA A 124 -10.48 5.06 7.76
C ALA A 124 -10.45 3.52 7.59
N ARG A 125 -10.89 3.01 6.44
CA ARG A 125 -10.85 1.57 6.13
C ARG A 125 -9.42 1.03 6.15
N LEU A 126 -8.46 1.74 5.56
CA LEU A 126 -7.06 1.30 5.55
C LEU A 126 -6.47 1.20 6.96
N ARG A 127 -6.80 2.14 7.86
CA ARG A 127 -6.38 2.04 9.27
C ARG A 127 -6.91 0.78 9.91
N GLU A 128 -8.22 0.55 9.83
CA GLU A 128 -8.85 -0.65 10.40
C GLU A 128 -8.21 -1.94 9.89
N GLN A 129 -8.00 -2.05 8.57
CA GLN A 129 -7.41 -3.23 7.96
C GLN A 129 -5.94 -3.45 8.39
N LEU A 130 -5.15 -2.39 8.51
CA LEU A 130 -3.75 -2.52 8.94
C LEU A 130 -3.61 -2.80 10.44
N LEU A 131 -4.51 -2.26 11.27
CA LEU A 131 -4.61 -2.62 12.68
C LEU A 131 -4.97 -4.10 12.83
N ALA A 132 -6.03 -4.57 12.15
CA ALA A 132 -6.43 -5.98 12.19
C ALA A 132 -5.33 -6.93 11.68
N ALA A 133 -4.59 -6.54 10.64
CA ALA A 133 -3.47 -7.33 10.12
C ALA A 133 -2.30 -7.45 11.11
N THR A 134 -2.18 -6.52 12.07
CA THR A 134 -1.15 -6.56 13.12
C THR A 134 -1.54 -7.55 14.23
N ASP A 135 -2.82 -7.64 14.56
CA ASP A 135 -3.34 -8.57 15.57
C ASP A 135 -3.25 -10.05 15.14
N HIS A 136 -3.17 -10.32 13.83
CA HIS A 136 -3.06 -11.68 13.28
C HIS A 136 -1.63 -12.24 13.17
N VAL A 137 -0.63 -11.61 13.78
CA VAL A 137 0.64 -12.29 14.03
C VAL A 137 0.44 -13.26 15.19
N GLU A 138 -0.31 -14.35 14.93
CA GLU A 138 -0.20 -15.54 15.74
C GLU A 138 1.27 -15.93 15.72
N GLN A 139 1.93 -15.84 16.88
CA GLN A 139 3.25 -16.40 17.09
C GLN A 139 3.14 -17.89 16.77
N ARG A 140 3.46 -18.27 15.53
CA ARG A 140 3.46 -19.66 15.10
C ARG A 140 4.32 -20.44 16.08
N SER A 141 3.71 -21.35 16.83
CA SER A 141 4.46 -22.29 17.67
C SER A 141 5.53 -22.92 16.79
N LEU A 142 6.78 -22.75 17.18
CA LEU A 142 7.89 -23.41 16.51
C LEU A 142 7.61 -24.90 16.55
N LEU A 143 7.48 -25.54 15.37
CA LEU A 143 7.32 -27.00 15.25
C LEU A 143 8.58 -27.76 15.64
N PHE A 144 9.65 -27.03 15.98
CA PHE A 144 10.92 -27.58 16.41
C PHE A 144 11.12 -27.21 17.88
N PRO A 145 11.17 -28.18 18.79
CA PRO A 145 11.61 -27.91 20.15
C PRO A 145 13.06 -27.39 20.10
N PRO A 146 13.44 -26.45 20.98
CA PRO A 146 14.83 -26.00 21.07
C PRO A 146 15.72 -27.20 21.39
N ILE A 147 16.71 -27.43 20.52
CA ILE A 147 17.73 -28.46 20.74
C ILE A 147 18.81 -27.83 21.62
N PRO A 148 19.08 -28.36 22.83
CA PRO A 148 20.15 -27.85 23.67
C PRO A 148 21.49 -28.07 22.96
N ILE A 149 22.22 -26.98 22.70
CA ILE A 149 23.60 -27.05 22.26
C ILE A 149 24.43 -27.32 23.51
N THR A 150 24.85 -28.57 23.71
CA THR A 150 25.88 -28.87 24.69
C THR A 150 27.17 -28.21 24.18
N SER A 151 27.55 -27.07 24.77
CA SER A 151 28.88 -26.51 24.57
C SER A 151 29.89 -27.60 24.86
N ALA A 152 30.68 -27.97 23.86
CA ALA A 152 31.80 -28.87 24.02
C ALA A 152 32.78 -28.24 25.03
N ALA A 153 32.66 -28.65 26.29
CA ALA A 153 33.63 -28.34 27.32
C ALA A 153 34.91 -29.12 26.98
N THR A 154 35.92 -28.35 26.62
CA THR A 154 37.35 -28.60 26.72
C THR A 154 37.69 -29.77 27.67
N ALA A 155 38.12 -30.90 27.12
CA ALA A 155 38.82 -31.94 27.87
C ALA A 155 40.29 -31.93 27.43
N GLN A 156 41.10 -31.16 28.14
CA GLN A 156 42.54 -31.11 27.99
C GLN A 156 43.19 -31.90 29.14
N ARG A 157 44.09 -32.83 28.74
CA ARG A 157 45.22 -33.47 29.46
C ARG A 157 44.99 -34.68 30.37
N GLY A 158 45.85 -35.69 30.13
CA GLY A 158 46.31 -36.66 31.11
C GLY A 158 47.03 -37.88 30.50
N GLN A 159 48.29 -37.72 30.05
CA GLN A 159 49.24 -38.83 29.84
C GLN A 159 49.58 -39.51 31.18
N PRO A 160 50.00 -40.78 31.16
CA PRO A 160 51.43 -41.07 31.39
C PRO A 160 52.15 -41.68 30.18
#